data_AF-A0A183HJI9-F1
#
_entry.id   AF-A0A183HJI9-F1
#
_cell.length_a   1.000
_cell.length_b   1.000
_cell.length_c   1.000
_cell.angle_alpha   90.00
_cell.angle_beta   90.00
_cell.angle_gamma   90.00
#
_symmetry.space_group_name_H-M   'P 1'
#
loop_
_entity.id
_entity.type
_entity.pdbx_description
1 polymer ?
#
loop_
_entity_poly.entity_id
_entity_poly.type
_entity_poly.pdbx_seq_one_letter_code
_entity_poly.pdbx_strand_id
1 'polypeptide(L)'
;MESPSWMFSKALSHRQKVCRLFKRAMREVDGYYGMDILEARFQKVVMRARFDAYREEKDPDKARLLYLDGCRQIWERKHWTTFLGSDVGGASYDRDTHNMPDAIFNHNTMS
;
A
#
# COMPACT_ATOMS: atom_id res chain seq x y z
N MET A 1 1.35 2.09 1.20
CA MET A 1 2.00 2.29 2.49
C MET A 1 3.18 1.35 2.57
N GLU A 2 4.39 1.89 2.55
CA GLU A 2 5.61 1.09 2.62
C GLU A 2 5.95 0.90 4.10
N SER A 3 5.62 -0.27 4.66
CA SER A 3 6.21 -0.68 5.93
C SER A 3 7.72 -0.76 5.73
N PRO A 4 8.54 -0.12 6.60
CA PRO A 4 9.99 -0.10 6.43
C PRO A 4 10.56 -1.51 6.36
N SER A 5 11.57 -1.72 5.52
CA SER A 5 12.20 -3.02 5.28
C SER A 5 12.70 -3.70 6.56
N TRP A 6 13.07 -2.90 7.57
CA TRP A 6 13.55 -3.34 8.88
C TRP A 6 12.45 -3.80 9.86
N MET A 7 11.17 -3.63 9.54
CA MET A 7 10.06 -4.06 10.39
C MET A 7 9.72 -5.56 10.21
N PHE A 8 10.22 -6.21 9.16
CA PHE A 8 9.95 -7.62 8.87
C PHE A 8 11.11 -8.51 9.31
N SER A 9 10.80 -9.62 9.96
CA SER A 9 11.77 -10.66 10.36
C SER A 9 12.36 -11.43 9.17
N LYS A 10 11.83 -11.25 7.95
CA LYS A 10 12.27 -11.93 6.72
C LYS A 10 12.24 -10.98 5.51
N ALA A 11 13.18 -11.17 4.60
CA ALA A 11 13.22 -10.45 3.33
C ALA A 11 11.97 -10.72 2.48
N LEU A 12 11.43 -9.67 1.84
CA LEU A 12 10.24 -9.78 1.00
C LEU A 12 10.54 -10.51 -0.33
N SER A 13 9.69 -11.46 -0.68
CA SER A 13 9.75 -12.13 -1.99
C SER A 13 9.36 -11.18 -3.13
N HIS A 14 9.83 -11.46 -4.36
CA HIS A 14 9.49 -10.64 -5.53
C HIS A 14 7.97 -10.52 -5.72
N ARG A 15 7.23 -11.63 -5.58
CA ARG A 15 5.77 -11.64 -5.61
C ARG A 15 5.15 -10.69 -4.59
N GLN A 16 5.63 -10.69 -3.34
CA GLN A 16 5.13 -9.79 -2.30
C GLN A 16 5.40 -8.32 -2.65
N LYS A 17 6.58 -8.02 -3.21
CA LYS A 17 6.93 -6.67 -3.67
C LYS A 17 5.97 -6.21 -4.79
N VAL A 18 5.74 -7.05 -5.80
CA VAL A 18 4.80 -6.75 -6.90
C VAL A 18 3.38 -6.56 -6.38
N CYS A 19 2.89 -7.39 -5.45
CA CYS A 19 1.57 -7.19 -4.85
C CYS A 19 1.45 -5.87 -4.09
N ARG A 20 2.51 -5.43 -3.40
CA ARG A 20 2.55 -4.12 -2.72
C ARG A 20 2.54 -2.98 -3.73
N LEU A 21 3.31 -3.10 -4.80
CA LEU A 21 3.33 -2.14 -5.90
C LEU A 21 1.95 -2.00 -6.54
N PHE A 22 1.29 -3.12 -6.86
CA PHE A 22 -0.07 -3.13 -7.42
C PHE A 22 -1.07 -2.45 -6.47
N LYS A 23 -1.04 -2.80 -5.17
CA LYS A 23 -1.89 -2.14 -4.16
C LYS A 23 -1.62 -0.64 -4.09
N ARG A 24 -0.36 -0.20 -4.19
CA ARG A 24 -0.03 1.23 -4.21
C ARG A 24 -0.58 1.90 -5.48
N ALA A 25 -0.39 1.31 -6.66
CA ALA A 25 -0.90 1.84 -7.91
C ALA A 25 -2.42 2.03 -7.88
N MET A 26 -3.18 1.07 -7.35
CA MET A 26 -4.63 1.20 -7.19
C MET A 26 -5.02 2.39 -6.29
N ARG A 27 -4.25 2.66 -5.24
CA ARG A 27 -4.49 3.82 -4.36
C ARG A 27 -4.17 5.14 -5.04
N GLU A 28 -3.15 5.19 -5.90
CA GLU A 28 -2.88 6.39 -6.70
C GLU A 28 -4.03 6.66 -7.69
N VAL A 29 -4.56 5.62 -8.34
CA VAL A 29 -5.74 5.76 -9.20
C VAL A 29 -6.94 6.30 -8.41
N ASP A 30 -7.17 5.80 -7.20
CA ASP A 30 -8.19 6.36 -6.30
C ASP A 30 -7.91 7.82 -5.93
N GLY A 31 -6.65 8.21 -5.76
CA GLY A 31 -6.26 9.59 -5.48
C GLY A 31 -6.63 10.55 -6.62
N TYR A 32 -6.39 10.16 -7.87
CA TYR A 32 -6.69 11.01 -9.04
C TYR A 32 -8.15 10.98 -9.47
N TYR A 33 -8.79 9.82 -9.43
CA TYR A 33 -10.12 9.61 -10.03
C TYR A 33 -11.21 9.32 -9.00
N GLY A 34 -10.90 9.32 -7.70
CA GLY A 34 -11.84 8.86 -6.65
C GLY A 34 -13.16 9.63 -6.56
N MET A 35 -13.26 10.82 -7.15
CA MET A 35 -14.51 11.58 -7.24
C MET A 35 -15.49 11.02 -8.29
N ASP A 36 -14.97 10.36 -9.34
CA ASP A 36 -15.77 9.68 -10.36
C ASP A 36 -15.55 8.17 -10.27
N ILE A 37 -16.55 7.47 -9.74
CA ILE A 37 -16.48 6.04 -9.50
C ILE A 37 -16.35 5.24 -10.80
N LEU A 38 -16.97 5.70 -11.90
CA LEU A 38 -16.93 4.99 -13.17
C LEU A 38 -15.55 5.10 -13.80
N GLU A 39 -15.00 6.32 -13.83
CA GLU A 39 -13.65 6.56 -14.34
C GLU A 39 -12.59 5.85 -13.48
N ALA A 40 -12.71 5.92 -12.15
CA ALA A 40 -11.81 5.20 -11.25
C ALA A 40 -11.83 3.68 -11.50
N ARG A 41 -13.00 3.09 -11.75
CA ARG A 41 -13.12 1.66 -12.09
C ARG A 41 -12.48 1.34 -13.43
N PHE A 42 -12.73 2.16 -14.45
CA PHE A 42 -12.12 1.99 -15.77
C PHE A 42 -10.59 2.01 -15.68
N GLN A 43 -10.03 3.03 -15.02
CA GLN A 43 -8.58 3.18 -14.84
C GLN A 43 -7.96 2.03 -14.04
N LYS A 44 -8.65 1.50 -13.03
CA LYS A 44 -8.20 0.31 -12.28
C LYS A 44 -8.14 -0.93 -13.15
N VAL A 45 -9.11 -1.14 -14.04
CA VAL A 45 -9.12 -2.28 -14.98
C VAL A 45 -7.98 -2.15 -15.99
N VAL A 46 -7.76 -0.96 -16.55
CA VAL A 46 -6.61 -0.68 -17.44
C VAL A 46 -5.30 -0.98 -16.73
N MET A 47 -5.13 -0.51 -15.50
CA MET A 47 -3.94 -0.82 -14.70
C MET A 47 -3.81 -2.32 -14.44
N ARG A 48 -4.90 -3.03 -14.14
CA ARG A 48 -4.85 -4.49 -13.96
C ARG A 48 -4.39 -5.21 -15.23
N ALA A 49 -4.90 -4.81 -16.40
CA ALA A 49 -4.47 -5.37 -17.68
C ALA A 49 -2.96 -5.17 -17.93
N ARG A 50 -2.40 -4.01 -17.54
CA ARG A 50 -0.94 -3.76 -17.63
C ARG A 50 -0.13 -4.73 -16.77
N PHE A 51 -0.58 -5.05 -15.56
CA PHE A 51 0.09 -6.02 -14.70
C PHE A 51 -0.06 -7.45 -15.21
N ASP A 52 -1.25 -7.81 -15.70
CA ASP A 52 -1.52 -9.16 -16.23
C ASP A 52 -0.71 -9.45 -17.51
N ALA A 53 -0.40 -8.43 -18.33
CA ALA A 53 0.43 -8.56 -19.53
C ALA A 53 1.85 -9.10 -19.25
N TYR A 54 2.39 -8.92 -18.04
CA TYR A 54 3.72 -9.38 -17.65
C TYR A 54 3.69 -10.49 -16.57
N ARG A 55 2.52 -11.09 -16.33
CA ARG A 55 2.34 -12.10 -15.27
C ARG A 55 3.19 -13.35 -15.46
N GLU A 56 3.43 -13.73 -16.71
CA GLU A 56 4.10 -14.98 -17.11
C GLU A 56 5.56 -14.78 -17.52
N GLU A 57 6.15 -13.63 -17.17
CA GLU A 57 7.57 -13.37 -17.40
C GLU A 57 8.44 -14.32 -16.58
N LYS A 58 9.30 -15.08 -17.28
CA LYS A 58 10.14 -16.12 -16.67
C LYS A 58 11.52 -15.60 -16.28
N ASP A 59 12.00 -14.55 -16.95
CA ASP A 59 13.32 -13.99 -16.69
C ASP A 59 13.30 -13.15 -15.40
N PRO A 60 14.06 -13.54 -14.35
CA PRO A 60 14.09 -12.83 -13.08
C PRO A 60 14.70 -11.43 -13.17
N ASP A 61 15.63 -11.18 -14.10
CA ASP A 61 16.27 -9.86 -14.24
C ASP A 61 15.32 -8.88 -14.92
N LYS A 62 14.64 -9.32 -15.97
CA LYS A 62 13.57 -8.55 -16.61
C LYS A 62 12.43 -8.26 -15.64
N ALA A 63 12.00 -9.24 -14.84
CA ALA A 63 10.98 -9.03 -13.81
C ALA A 63 11.41 -7.97 -12.77
N ARG A 64 12.69 -7.96 -12.39
CA ARG A 64 13.25 -6.94 -11.48
C ARG A 64 13.25 -5.55 -12.14
N LEU A 65 13.65 -5.44 -13.39
CA LEU A 65 13.64 -4.17 -14.12
C LEU A 65 12.22 -3.60 -14.27
N LEU A 66 11.24 -4.45 -14.62
CA LEU A 66 9.83 -4.07 -14.69
C LEU A 66 9.31 -3.57 -13.34
N TYR A 67 9.70 -4.23 -12.26
CA TYR A 67 9.35 -3.78 -10.91
C TYR A 67 9.95 -2.40 -10.59
N LEU A 68 11.23 -2.18 -10.89
CA LEU A 68 11.90 -0.89 -10.66
C LEU A 68 11.29 0.23 -11.50
N ASP A 69 10.97 -0.04 -12.76
CA ASP A 69 10.28 0.94 -13.62
C ASP A 69 8.88 1.26 -13.10
N GLY A 70 8.14 0.25 -12.61
CA GLY A 70 6.86 0.46 -11.95
C GLY A 70 6.96 1.31 -10.68
N CYS A 71 7.99 1.11 -9.86
CA CYS A 71 8.29 1.97 -8.71
C CYS A 71 8.56 3.42 -9.15
N ARG A 72 9.36 3.61 -10.21
CA ARG A 72 9.66 4.94 -10.77
C ARG A 72 8.41 5.65 -11.27
N GLN A 73 7.57 4.96 -12.04
CA GLN A 73 6.32 5.52 -12.55
C GLN A 73 5.38 5.98 -11.43
N ILE A 74 5.25 5.21 -10.34
CA ILE A 74 4.46 5.61 -9.18
C ILE A 74 5.06 6.82 -8.49
N TRP A 75 6.38 6.88 -8.35
CA TRP A 75 7.05 8.01 -7.72
C TRP A 75 6.81 9.31 -8.50
N GLU A 76 6.98 9.27 -9.82
CA GLU A 76 6.79 10.43 -10.71
C GLU A 76 5.33 10.90 -10.76
N ARG A 77 4.38 9.98 -10.63
CA ARG A 77 2.93 10.24 -10.73
C ARG A 77 2.21 10.08 -9.40
N LYS A 78 2.89 10.37 -8.29
CA LYS A 78 2.28 10.25 -6.96
C LYS A 78 1.27 11.37 -6.75
N HIS A 79 0.04 11.01 -6.36
CA HIS A 79 -0.96 11.99 -5.97
C HIS A 79 -0.55 12.66 -4.66
N TRP A 80 -0.74 13.98 -4.58
CA TRP A 80 -0.37 14.81 -3.43
C TRP A 80 -1.13 14.45 -2.15
N THR A 81 -2.34 13.87 -2.24
CA THR A 81 -3.12 13.39 -1.09
C THR A 81 -3.64 11.98 -1.34
N THR A 82 -2.90 10.96 -0.92
CA THR A 82 -3.30 9.54 -1.06
C THR A 82 -3.66 8.86 0.27
N PHE A 83 -3.68 9.60 1.39
CA PHE A 83 -3.88 9.04 2.72
C PHE A 83 -5.37 8.90 3.05
N LEU A 84 -5.78 7.74 3.56
CA LEU A 84 -7.11 7.57 4.16
C LEU A 84 -7.09 8.12 5.60
N GLY A 85 -8.27 8.50 6.12
CA GLY A 85 -8.39 9.17 7.41
C GLY A 85 -7.64 8.48 8.55
N SER A 86 -7.80 7.17 8.73
CA SER A 86 -7.21 6.42 9.84
C SER A 86 -5.86 5.76 9.53
N ASP A 87 -5.37 5.85 8.29
CA ASP A 87 -4.03 5.34 7.96
C ASP A 87 -2.97 6.20 8.69
N VAL A 88 -1.77 5.66 8.96
CA VAL A 88 -0.66 6.46 9.51
C VAL A 88 -0.38 7.68 8.63
N GLY A 89 -0.48 8.88 9.20
CA GLY A 89 -0.39 10.14 8.46
C GLY A 89 -1.73 10.67 7.88
N GLY A 90 -2.84 9.98 8.15
CA GLY A 90 -4.19 10.43 7.87
C GLY A 90 -4.76 11.35 8.97
N ALA A 91 -5.87 12.03 8.67
CA ALA A 91 -6.46 13.06 9.53
C ALA A 91 -7.01 12.56 10.88
N SER A 92 -7.37 11.28 10.97
CA SER A 92 -7.86 10.60 12.18
C SER A 92 -6.89 9.55 12.71
N TYR A 93 -5.64 9.55 12.24
CA TYR A 93 -4.60 8.68 12.78
C TYR A 93 -4.39 8.96 14.27
N ASP A 94 -4.35 7.88 15.08
CA ASP A 94 -4.09 7.93 16.52
C ASP A 94 -5.06 8.80 17.33
N ARG A 95 -6.26 9.06 16.79
CA ARG A 95 -7.31 9.78 17.54
C ARG A 95 -8.00 8.93 18.60
N ASP A 96 -8.06 7.62 18.41
CA ASP A 96 -8.59 6.69 19.39
C ASP A 96 -7.54 6.41 20.48
N THR A 97 -7.56 7.23 21.53
CA THR A 97 -6.71 7.11 22.73
C THR A 97 -7.20 6.04 23.72
N HIS A 98 -8.20 5.24 23.35
CA HIS A 98 -8.76 4.17 24.19
C HIS A 98 -7.87 2.92 24.31
N ASN A 99 -6.64 2.95 23.80
CA ASN A 99 -5.65 1.87 23.98
C ASN A 99 -5.03 1.91 25.39
N MET A 100 -5.86 1.97 26.43
CA MET A 100 -5.40 1.84 27.80
C MET A 100 -4.89 0.41 27.99
N PRO A 101 -3.60 0.19 28.28
CA PRO A 101 -3.09 -1.16 28.40
C PRO A 101 -3.79 -1.91 29.54
N ASP A 102 -4.19 -3.15 29.30
CA ASP A 102 -4.91 -4.01 30.26
C ASP A 102 -4.17 -4.17 31.60
N ALA A 103 -2.84 -3.99 31.61
CA ALA A 103 -2.03 -3.96 32.82
C ALA A 103 -2.49 -2.91 33.84
N ILE A 104 -3.14 -1.83 33.39
CA ILE A 104 -3.71 -0.79 34.24
C ILE A 104 -4.95 -1.30 35.00
N PHE A 105 -5.60 -2.39 34.59
CA PHE A 105 -6.67 -2.97 35.40
C PHE A 105 -6.14 -3.96 36.46
N ASN A 106 -5.02 -4.63 36.20
CA ASN A 106 -4.49 -5.70 37.05
C ASN A 106 -3.80 -5.23 38.34
N HIS A 107 -3.39 -3.95 38.43
CA HIS A 107 -2.76 -3.42 39.66
C HIS A 107 -3.76 -3.23 40.82
N ASN A 108 -5.07 -3.19 40.53
CA ASN A 108 -6.12 -2.95 41.52
C ASN A 108 -6.80 -4.21 42.07
N THR A 109 -6.37 -5.41 41.67
CA THR A 109 -6.98 -6.69 42.08
C THR A 109 -6.11 -7.52 43.03
N MET A 110 -5.03 -6.96 43.59
CA MET A 110 -4.12 -7.63 44.53
C MET A 110 -4.15 -7.05 45.96
N SER A 111 -5.31 -6.55 46.41
CA SER A 111 -5.58 -6.20 47.83
C SER A 111 -6.48 -7.22 48.48
#